data_AF-A0A9E5R315-F1
#
_entry.id   AF-A0A9E5R315-F1
#
_cell.length_a   1.000
_cell.length_b   1.000
_cell.length_c   1.000
_cell.angle_alpha   90.00
_cell.angle_beta   90.00
_cell.angle_gamma   90.00
#
_symmetry.space_group_name_H-M   'P 1'
#
loop_
_entity.id
_entity.type
_entity.pdbx_description
1 polymer ?
#
loop_
_entity_poly.entity_id
_entity_poly.type
_entity_poly.pdbx_seq_one_letter_code
_entity_poly.pdbx_strand_id
1 'polypeptide(L)' 'MAREQARLFLPGFALYSVGVVQFDLRNLLHFLSLRLAPDAQYEIREVARAMADFVQPLFPWTWEAFLQFRQYTA' A
#
# COMPACT_ATOMS: atom_id res chain seq x y z
N MET A 1 29.25 -19.75 8.69
CA MET A 1 28.69 -18.43 8.34
C MET A 1 27.37 -18.25 9.05
N ALA A 2 27.04 -17.03 9.50
CA ALA A 2 25.74 -16.73 10.09
C ALA A 2 24.64 -16.63 9.01
N ARG A 3 23.36 -16.86 9.37
CA ARG A 3 22.23 -16.80 8.43
C ARG A 3 22.07 -15.41 7.81
N GLU A 4 22.36 -14.37 8.59
CA GLU A 4 22.34 -12.97 8.21
C GLU A 4 23.39 -12.62 7.16
N GLN A 5 24.50 -13.36 7.11
CA GLN A 5 25.53 -13.21 6.07
C GLN A 5 25.15 -14.00 4.81
N ALA A 6 24.57 -15.19 4.98
CA ALA A 6 24.16 -16.03 3.85
C ALA A 6 23.05 -15.37 2.99
N ARG A 7 22.14 -14.59 3.58
CA ARG A 7 21.06 -13.90 2.84
C ARG A 7 21.55 -12.83 1.85
N LEU A 8 22.80 -12.35 1.96
CA LEU A 8 23.37 -11.35 1.04
C LEU A 8 23.47 -11.87 -0.40
N PHE A 9 23.50 -13.19 -0.59
CA PHE A 9 23.60 -13.84 -1.88
C PHE A 9 22.23 -14.21 -2.48
N LEU A 10 21.15 -14.02 -1.73
CA LEU A 10 19.79 -14.21 -2.24
C LEU A 10 19.34 -12.96 -3.01
N PRO A 11 18.46 -13.09 -4.00
CA PRO A 11 17.93 -11.96 -4.75
C PRO A 11 17.02 -11.09 -3.87
N GLY A 12 17.59 -10.16 -3.10
CA GLY A 12 16.92 -9.46 -2.00
C GLY A 12 15.61 -8.76 -2.37
N PHE A 13 15.49 -8.23 -3.58
CA PHE A 13 14.28 -7.51 -4.05
C PHE A 13 13.18 -8.42 -4.63
N ALA A 14 13.47 -9.70 -4.85
CA ALA A 14 12.51 -10.69 -5.36
C ALA A 14 12.08 -11.71 -4.30
N LEU A 15 12.64 -11.64 -3.10
CA LEU A 15 12.27 -12.52 -2.00
C LEU A 15 10.91 -12.12 -1.44
N TYR A 16 9.99 -13.09 -1.39
CA TYR A 16 8.75 -12.91 -0.66
C TYR A 16 9.02 -12.75 0.83
N SER A 17 8.47 -11.67 1.40
CA SER A 17 8.61 -11.34 2.81
C SER A 17 7.22 -11.04 3.37
N VAL A 18 6.94 -11.55 4.56
CA VAL A 18 5.68 -11.29 5.27
C VAL A 18 5.96 -10.30 6.39
N GLY A 19 5.12 -9.27 6.49
CA GLY A 19 5.17 -8.29 7.56
C GLY A 19 3.77 -7.95 8.04
N VAL A 20 3.63 -7.62 9.32
CA VAL A 20 2.40 -7.06 9.89
C VAL A 20 2.53 -5.55 9.88
N VAL A 21 1.55 -4.86 9.33
CA VAL A 21 1.48 -3.40 9.27
C VAL A 21 0.18 -2.93 9.90
N GLN A 22 0.23 -1.78 10.57
CA GLN A 22 -0.93 -1.14 11.18
C GLN A 22 -0.95 0.33 10.75
N PHE A 23 -2.13 0.80 10.37
CA PHE A 23 -2.37 2.19 10.01
C PHE A 23 -3.60 2.72 10.76
N ASP A 24 -3.58 4.00 11.11
CA ASP A 24 -4.82 4.74 11.27
C ASP A 24 -5.42 5.10 9.89
N LEU A 25 -6.69 5.48 9.87
CA LEU A 25 -7.41 5.74 8.62
C LEU A 25 -6.81 6.91 7.82
N ARG A 26 -6.31 7.97 8.45
CA ARG A 26 -5.73 9.12 7.75
C ARG A 26 -4.45 8.73 7.03
N ASN A 27 -3.56 8.03 7.73
CA ASN A 27 -2.30 7.56 7.16
C ASN A 27 -2.51 6.51 6.09
N LEU A 28 -3.53 5.65 6.25
CA LEU A 28 -3.92 4.70 5.21
C LEU A 28 -4.41 5.41 3.95
N LEU A 29 -5.29 6.40 4.05
CA LEU A 29 -5.77 7.16 2.89
C LEU A 29 -4.63 7.93 2.20
N HIS A 30 -3.68 8.47 2.95
CA HIS A 30 -2.47 9.08 2.38
C HIS A 30 -1.58 8.04 1.66
N PHE A 31 -1.37 6.87 2.25
CA PHE A 31 -0.65 5.78 1.58
C PHE A 31 -1.34 5.37 0.27
N LEU A 32 -2.67 5.20 0.30
CA LEU A 32 -3.46 4.85 -0.89
C LEU A 32 -3.39 5.94 -1.96
N SER A 33 -3.34 7.23 -1.59
CA SER A 33 -3.21 8.31 -2.58
C SER A 33 -1.92 8.23 -3.38
N LEU A 34 -0.81 7.85 -2.72
CA LEU A 34 0.49 7.68 -3.35
C LEU A 34 0.64 6.35 -4.09
N ARG A 35 0.09 5.25 -3.55
CA ARG A 35 0.33 3.89 -4.09
C ARG A 35 -0.71 3.43 -5.10
N LEU A 36 -1.84 4.10 -5.22
CA LEU A 36 -2.79 3.92 -6.33
C LEU A 36 -2.46 4.78 -7.55
N ALA A 37 -1.46 5.64 -7.48
CA ALA A 37 -1.03 6.48 -8.60
C ALA A 37 -0.45 5.63 -9.76
N PRO A 38 -0.59 6.08 -11.03
CA PRO A 38 -0.17 5.30 -12.18
C PRO A 38 1.36 5.11 -12.28
N ASP A 39 2.12 6.05 -11.72
CA ASP A 39 3.59 6.07 -11.62
C ASP A 39 4.14 5.22 -10.46
N ALA A 40 3.28 4.76 -9.56
CA ALA A 40 3.67 3.78 -8.55
C ALA A 40 3.98 2.42 -9.19
N GLN A 41 5.00 1.75 -8.66
CA GLN A 41 5.38 0.40 -9.08
C GLN A 41 4.18 -0.57 -8.99
N TYR A 42 4.04 -1.47 -9.97
CA TYR A 42 2.88 -2.33 -10.09
C TYR A 42 2.61 -3.16 -8.84
N GLU A 43 3.63 -3.81 -8.26
CA GLU A 43 3.49 -4.72 -7.13
C GLU A 43 2.91 -4.03 -5.89
N ILE A 44 3.39 -2.82 -5.56
CA ILE A 44 2.87 -2.08 -4.40
C ILE A 44 1.46 -1.51 -4.68
N ARG A 45 1.14 -1.26 -5.95
CA ARG A 45 -0.20 -0.82 -6.35
C ARG A 45 -1.23 -1.92 -6.17
N GLU A 46 -0.90 -3.17 -6.47
CA GLU A 46 -1.82 -4.30 -6.23
C GLU A 46 -2.09 -4.51 -4.73
N VAL A 47 -1.06 -4.34 -3.88
CA VAL A 47 -1.25 -4.32 -2.42
C VAL A 47 -2.17 -3.18 -1.98
N ALA A 48 -1.97 -1.98 -2.52
CA ALA A 48 -2.82 -0.83 -2.22
C ALA A 48 -4.27 -1.02 -2.70
N ARG A 49 -4.50 -1.68 -3.86
CA ARG A 49 -5.85 -2.02 -4.34
C ARG A 49 -6.56 -2.96 -3.38
N ALA A 50 -5.90 -4.04 -2.95
CA ALA A 50 -6.46 -4.96 -1.97
C ALA A 50 -6.82 -4.24 -0.66
N MET A 51 -5.96 -3.32 -0.18
CA MET A 51 -6.28 -2.50 1.00
C MET A 51 -7.48 -1.56 0.76
N ALA A 52 -7.59 -0.96 -0.41
CA ALA A 52 -8.72 -0.10 -0.77
C ALA A 52 -10.05 -0.88 -0.80
N ASP A 53 -10.04 -2.10 -1.32
CA ASP A 53 -11.21 -2.99 -1.36
C ASP A 53 -11.71 -3.35 0.05
N PHE A 54 -10.82 -3.38 1.05
CA PHE A 54 -11.21 -3.50 2.47
C PHE A 54 -11.73 -2.20 3.07
N VAL A 55 -11.12 -1.06 2.73
CA VAL A 55 -11.49 0.26 3.30
C VAL A 55 -12.85 0.72 2.80
N GLN A 56 -13.14 0.56 1.51
CA GLN A 56 -14.37 1.04 0.87
C GLN A 56 -15.67 0.61 1.59
N PRO A 57 -15.90 -0.69 1.90
CA PRO A 57 -17.10 -1.12 2.60
C PRO A 57 -17.11 -0.76 4.09
N LEU A 58 -15.94 -0.63 4.73
CA LEU A 58 -15.84 -0.33 6.18
C LEU A 58 -16.04 1.15 6.50
N PHE A 59 -15.59 2.04 5.61
CA PHE A 59 -15.64 3.50 5.82
C PHE A 59 -16.24 4.22 4.59
N PRO A 60 -17.49 3.91 4.20
CA PRO A 60 -18.06 4.33 2.93
C PRO A 60 -18.10 5.86 2.75
N TRP A 61 -18.50 6.61 3.79
CA TRP A 61 -18.58 8.07 3.71
C TRP A 61 -17.20 8.73 3.59
N THR A 62 -16.21 8.22 4.34
CA THR A 62 -14.83 8.72 4.27
C THR A 62 -14.20 8.38 2.92
N TRP A 63 -14.48 7.18 2.40
CA TRP A 63 -14.00 6.75 1.09
C TRP A 63 -14.59 7.61 -0.04
N GLU A 64 -15.89 7.87 -0.02
CA GLU A 64 -16.55 8.76 -0.99
C GLU A 64 -15.95 10.17 -0.96
N ALA A 65 -15.84 10.77 0.23
CA ALA A 65 -15.21 12.08 0.40
C ALA A 65 -13.75 12.07 -0.11
N PHE A 66 -12.97 11.04 0.23
CA PHE A 66 -11.60 10.90 -0.22
C PHE A 66 -11.47 10.91 -1.76
N LEU A 67 -12.35 10.18 -2.46
CA LEU A 67 -12.36 10.16 -3.93
C LEU A 67 -12.76 11.51 -4.52
N GLN A 68 -13.77 12.17 -3.96
CA GLN A 68 -14.22 13.50 -4.40
C GLN A 68 -13.10 14.53 -4.27
N PHE A 69 -12.49 14.67 -3.09
CA PHE A 69 -11.43 15.67 -2.86
C PHE A 69 -10.13 15.37 -3.62
N ARG A 70 -9.85 14.10 -3.95
CA ARG A 70 -8.72 13.74 -4.83
C ARG A 70 -8.91 14.24 -6.26
N GLN A 71 -10.12 14.16 -6.81
CA GLN A 71 -10.38 14.62 -8.18
C GLN A 71 -10.21 16.13 -8.34
N TYR A 72 -10.43 16.92 -7.28
CA TYR A 72 -10.21 18.37 -7.30
C TYR A 72 -8.76 18.81 -7.16
N THR A 73 -7.87 17.91 -6.73
CA THR A 73 -6.46 18.24 -6.44
C THR A 73 -5.50 17.71 -7.52
N ALA A 74 -6.02 17.09 -8.58
CA ALA A 74 -5.25 16.52 -9.69
C ALA A 74 -5.33 17.41 -10.94
#